data_AF-A0A2S8PI06-F1
#
_entry.id   AF-A0A2S8PI06-F1
#
_cell.length_a   1.000
_cell.length_b   1.000
_cell.length_c   1.000
_cell.angle_alpha   90.00
_cell.angle_beta   90.00
_cell.angle_gamma   90.00
#
_symmetry.space_group_name_H-M   'P 1'
#
loop_
_entity.id
_entity.type
_entity.pdbx_description
1 polymer ?
#
loop_
_entity_poly.entity_id
_entity_poly.type
_entity_poly.pdbx_seq_one_letter_code
_entity_poly.pdbx_strand_id
1 'polypeptide(L)'
;MNCDEAHSLFGIVLDLEEDDPRRIELEQHTATCSDCQAELALWKESRLLMMKLQEEPTEEQAEEINRNVMDRIYRESPWLIPDQSKPFAVPASTRKRMSWWIAGFVMVFLVSFLYWAIMD
;
A
#
# COMPACT_ATOMS: atom_id res chain seq x y z
N MET A 1 12.08 4.82 -28.70
CA MET A 1 12.89 3.88 -27.91
C MET A 1 13.87 3.10 -28.78
N ASN A 2 14.97 2.65 -28.17
CA ASN A 2 15.89 1.66 -28.76
C ASN A 2 15.42 0.22 -28.45
N CYS A 3 16.08 -0.79 -29.03
CA CYS A 3 15.69 -2.20 -28.83
C CYS A 3 15.89 -2.66 -27.38
N ASP A 4 16.95 -2.20 -26.68
CA ASP A 4 17.20 -2.58 -25.28
C ASP A 4 16.10 -2.05 -24.34
N GLU A 5 15.67 -0.81 -24.55
CA GLU A 5 14.52 -0.19 -23.87
C GLU A 5 13.24 -0.96 -24.18
N ALA A 6 13.01 -1.35 -25.44
CA ALA A 6 11.86 -2.16 -25.82
C ALA A 6 11.83 -3.50 -25.07
N HIS A 7 12.97 -4.18 -24.98
CA HIS A 7 13.09 -5.48 -24.31
C HIS A 7 12.84 -5.36 -22.80
N SER A 8 13.28 -4.25 -22.19
CA SER A 8 12.99 -3.98 -20.77
C SER A 8 11.50 -3.87 -20.48
N LEU A 9 10.69 -3.46 -21.46
CA LEU A 9 9.25 -3.32 -21.33
C LEU A 9 8.47 -4.63 -21.51
N PHE A 10 9.05 -5.67 -22.15
CA PHE A 10 8.34 -6.92 -22.41
C PHE A 10 7.78 -7.56 -21.13
N GLY A 11 8.53 -7.48 -20.03
CA GLY A 11 8.12 -8.05 -18.74
C GLY A 11 6.89 -7.38 -18.11
N ILE A 12 6.58 -6.15 -18.48
CA ILE A 12 5.51 -5.35 -17.85
C ILE A 12 4.43 -4.87 -18.82
N VAL A 13 4.67 -4.94 -20.14
CA VAL A 13 3.78 -4.33 -21.16
C VAL A 13 2.32 -4.77 -21.06
N LEU A 14 2.08 -6.02 -20.67
CA LEU A 14 0.73 -6.57 -20.54
C LEU A 14 0.01 -6.11 -19.26
N ASP A 15 0.76 -5.58 -18.30
CA ASP A 15 0.27 -5.04 -17.03
C ASP A 15 0.12 -3.51 -17.11
N LEU A 16 0.57 -2.88 -18.20
CA LEU A 16 0.39 -1.46 -18.48
C LEU A 16 -0.99 -1.19 -19.08
N GLU A 17 -1.60 -0.06 -18.67
CA GLU A 17 -2.82 0.46 -19.27
C GLU A 17 -2.61 0.79 -20.77
N GLU A 18 -3.69 0.79 -21.54
CA GLU A 18 -3.63 1.01 -23.00
C GLU A 18 -3.13 2.41 -23.38
N ASP A 19 -3.36 3.40 -22.52
CA ASP A 19 -2.95 4.79 -22.67
C ASP A 19 -1.59 5.11 -22.02
N ASP A 20 -0.90 4.12 -21.42
CA ASP A 20 0.43 4.34 -20.86
C ASP A 20 1.41 4.73 -21.97
N PRO A 21 2.14 5.86 -21.83
CA PRO A 21 3.02 6.36 -22.88
C PRO A 21 4.11 5.36 -23.28
N ARG A 22 4.57 4.51 -22.35
CA ARG A 22 5.60 3.49 -22.62
C ARG A 22 5.07 2.39 -23.52
N ARG A 23 3.79 2.02 -23.35
CA ARG A 23 3.13 1.03 -24.19
C ARG A 23 2.94 1.57 -25.61
N ILE A 24 2.49 2.81 -25.73
CA ILE A 24 2.32 3.48 -27.04
C ILE A 24 3.67 3.57 -27.77
N GLU A 25 4.74 3.96 -27.07
CA GLU A 25 6.06 4.06 -27.67
C GLU A 25 6.60 2.69 -28.14
N LEU A 26 6.30 1.61 -27.39
CA LEU A 26 6.67 0.25 -27.75
C LEU A 26 5.91 -0.24 -28.98
N GLU A 27 4.62 0.06 -29.07
CA GLU A 27 3.80 -0.26 -30.24
C GLU A 27 4.31 0.46 -31.49
N GLN A 28 4.70 1.73 -31.38
CA GLN A 28 5.35 2.47 -32.46
C GLN A 28 6.69 1.85 -32.88
N HIS A 29 7.52 1.43 -31.91
CA HIS A 29 8.80 0.78 -32.20
C HIS A 29 8.59 -0.56 -32.94
N THR A 30 7.73 -1.43 -32.42
CA THR A 30 7.44 -2.75 -33.02
C THR A 30 6.74 -2.66 -34.39
N ALA A 31 6.11 -1.53 -34.72
CA ALA A 31 5.60 -1.28 -36.07
C ALA A 31 6.73 -1.04 -37.09
N THR A 32 7.93 -0.68 -36.65
CA THR A 32 9.09 -0.37 -37.51
C THR A 32 10.22 -1.39 -37.42
N CYS A 33 10.34 -2.10 -36.31
CA CYS A 33 11.37 -3.11 -36.05
C CYS A 33 10.77 -4.52 -36.09
N SER A 34 11.10 -5.31 -37.12
CA SER A 34 10.62 -6.69 -37.30
C SER A 34 11.09 -7.64 -36.20
N ASP A 35 12.32 -7.43 -35.70
CA ASP A 35 12.93 -8.32 -34.72
C ASP A 35 12.20 -8.19 -33.37
N CYS A 36 12.05 -6.96 -32.88
CA CYS A 36 11.31 -6.69 -31.65
C CYS A 36 9.82 -7.05 -31.77
N GLN A 37 9.23 -6.96 -32.97
CA GLN A 37 7.87 -7.44 -33.20
C GLN A 37 7.76 -8.95 -33.01
N ALA A 38 8.68 -9.72 -33.60
CA ALA A 38 8.70 -11.18 -33.49
C ALA A 38 8.97 -11.63 -32.05
N GLU A 39 9.93 -11.02 -31.37
CA GLU A 39 10.24 -11.32 -29.98
C GLU A 39 9.08 -11.00 -29.04
N LEU A 40 8.42 -9.84 -29.22
CA LEU A 40 7.24 -9.49 -28.43
C LEU A 40 6.08 -10.48 -28.66
N ALA A 41 5.89 -10.96 -29.88
CA ALA A 41 4.88 -11.97 -30.19
C ALA A 41 5.17 -13.30 -29.47
N LEU A 42 6.41 -13.78 -29.54
CA LEU A 42 6.85 -14.98 -28.82
C LEU A 42 6.71 -14.81 -27.30
N TRP A 43 7.07 -13.65 -26.78
CA TRP A 43 6.92 -13.33 -25.37
C TRP A 43 5.46 -13.41 -24.92
N LYS A 44 4.54 -12.77 -25.65
CA LYS A 44 3.10 -12.80 -25.36
C LYS A 44 2.54 -14.23 -25.43
N GLU A 45 2.92 -15.01 -26.44
CA GLU A 45 2.51 -16.41 -26.56
C GLU A 45 2.99 -17.25 -25.38
N SER A 46 4.27 -17.12 -25.02
CA SER A 46 4.86 -17.88 -23.92
C SER A 46 4.19 -17.56 -22.58
N ARG A 47 3.90 -16.28 -22.29
CA ARG A 47 3.20 -15.88 -21.07
C ARG A 47 1.79 -16.47 -21.02
N LEU A 48 1.06 -16.44 -22.12
CA LEU A 48 -0.28 -17.04 -22.21
C LEU A 48 -0.24 -18.55 -21.99
N LEU A 49 0.77 -19.25 -22.53
CA LEU A 49 0.95 -20.68 -22.30
C LEU A 49 1.28 -20.98 -20.84
N MET A 50 2.17 -20.21 -20.22
CA MET A 50 2.49 -20.36 -18.79
C MET A 50 1.25 -20.19 -17.92
N MET A 51 0.44 -19.15 -18.19
CA MET A 51 -0.81 -18.93 -17.45
C MET A 51 -1.83 -20.05 -17.64
N LYS A 52 -1.90 -20.66 -18.84
CA LYS A 52 -2.79 -21.80 -19.11
C LYS A 52 -2.32 -23.10 -18.47
N LEU A 53 -1.01 -23.28 -18.34
CA LEU A 53 -0.41 -24.45 -17.70
C LEU A 53 -0.39 -24.35 -16.17
N GLN A 54 -0.67 -23.16 -15.63
CA GLN A 54 -0.73 -22.97 -14.19
C GLN A 54 -1.92 -23.72 -13.63
N GLU A 55 -1.64 -24.72 -12.80
CA GLU A 55 -2.66 -25.45 -12.06
C GLU A 55 -3.27 -24.53 -11.00
N GLU A 56 -4.59 -24.53 -10.87
CA GLU A 56 -5.23 -23.81 -9.78
C GLU A 56 -4.82 -24.46 -8.45
N PRO A 57 -4.29 -23.69 -7.50
CA PRO A 57 -3.93 -24.23 -6.20
C PRO A 57 -5.17 -24.78 -5.52
N THR A 58 -5.00 -25.86 -4.75
CA THR A 58 -6.10 -26.34 -3.90
C THR A 58 -6.47 -25.26 -2.88
N GLU A 59 -7.71 -25.29 -2.37
CA GLU A 59 -8.15 -24.33 -1.34
C GLU A 59 -7.19 -24.30 -0.13
N GLU A 60 -6.68 -25.47 0.29
CA GLU A 60 -5.72 -25.59 1.39
C GLU A 60 -4.39 -24.89 1.08
N GLN A 61 -3.85 -25.07 -0.13
CA GLN A 61 -2.62 -24.41 -0.57
C GLN A 61 -2.82 -22.89 -0.68
N ALA A 62 -3.96 -22.46 -1.21
CA ALA A 62 -4.31 -21.05 -1.32
C ALA A 62 -4.44 -20.39 0.06
N GLU A 63 -5.04 -21.08 1.03
CA GLU A 63 -5.17 -20.58 2.41
C GLU A 63 -3.82 -20.50 3.12
N GLU A 64 -2.93 -21.49 2.92
CA GLU A 64 -1.57 -21.45 3.45
C GLU A 64 -0.77 -20.26 2.90
N ILE A 65 -0.82 -20.04 1.58
CA ILE A 65 -0.18 -18.89 0.95
C ILE A 65 -0.76 -17.58 1.49
N ASN A 66 -2.09 -17.48 1.58
CA ASN A 66 -2.76 -16.29 2.11
C ASN A 66 -2.28 -15.97 3.54
N ARG A 67 -2.30 -16.96 4.44
CA ARG A 67 -1.83 -16.79 5.82
C ARG A 67 -0.38 -16.33 5.88
N ASN A 68 0.51 -16.93 5.09
CA ASN A 68 1.92 -16.57 5.05
C ASN A 68 2.14 -15.14 4.52
N VAL A 69 1.39 -14.74 3.50
CA VAL A 69 1.42 -13.38 2.94
C VAL A 69 0.92 -12.37 3.98
N MET A 70 -0.23 -12.64 4.61
CA MET A 70 -0.81 -11.75 5.62
C MET A 70 0.10 -11.60 6.84
N ASP A 71 0.73 -12.68 7.32
CA ASP A 71 1.69 -12.62 8.43
C ASP A 71 2.92 -11.75 8.09
N ARG A 72 3.43 -11.85 6.85
CA ARG A 72 4.50 -10.97 6.38
C ARG A 72 4.05 -9.51 6.28
N ILE A 73 2.88 -9.24 5.69
CA ILE A 73 2.32 -7.89 5.57
C ILE A 73 2.16 -7.24 6.95
N TYR A 74 1.64 -7.98 7.94
CA TYR A 74 1.46 -7.44 9.28
C TYR A 74 2.79 -7.20 10.03
N ARG A 75 3.83 -8.00 9.76
CA ARG A 75 5.17 -7.75 10.31
C ARG A 75 5.85 -6.53 9.66
N GLU A 76 5.76 -6.40 8.34
CA GLU A 76 6.39 -5.28 7.61
C GLU A 76 5.60 -3.97 7.76
N SER A 77 4.28 -4.07 7.89
CA SER A 77 3.37 -2.92 7.96
C SER A 77 2.37 -3.02 9.12
N PRO A 78 2.82 -2.77 10.37
CA PRO A 78 2.00 -2.96 11.57
C PRO A 78 0.71 -2.11 11.60
N TRP A 79 0.64 -1.02 10.84
CA TRP A 79 -0.54 -0.15 10.78
C TRP A 79 -1.70 -0.71 9.93
N LEU A 80 -1.48 -1.79 9.17
CA LEU A 80 -2.54 -2.49 8.42
C LEU A 80 -3.33 -3.49 9.27
N ILE A 81 -2.90 -3.74 10.52
CA ILE A 81 -3.60 -4.65 11.42
C ILE A 81 -4.98 -4.04 11.71
N PRO A 82 -6.09 -4.70 11.33
CA PRO A 82 -7.42 -4.20 11.61
C PRO A 82 -7.56 -4.05 13.13
N ASP A 83 -7.76 -2.79 13.55
CA ASP A 83 -7.83 -2.29 14.93
C ASP A 83 -8.22 -3.35 15.98
N GLN A 84 -7.24 -3.84 16.74
CA GLN A 84 -7.49 -4.62 17.96
C GLN A 84 -7.47 -3.77 19.23
N SER A 85 -7.15 -2.48 19.18
CA SER A 85 -7.45 -1.51 20.23
C SER A 85 -6.78 -0.17 19.93
N LYS A 86 -7.58 0.85 19.61
CA LYS A 86 -7.38 2.27 19.92
C LYS A 86 -5.91 2.75 19.74
N PRO A 87 -5.57 3.45 18.65
CA PRO A 87 -4.21 4.00 18.43
C PRO A 87 -3.74 4.96 19.54
N PHE A 88 -4.64 5.38 20.43
CA PHE A 88 -4.39 6.13 21.65
C PHE A 88 -4.80 5.36 22.92
N ALA A 89 -4.27 4.16 23.12
CA ALA A 89 -4.29 3.55 24.44
C ALA A 89 -3.29 4.28 25.37
N VAL A 90 -3.61 5.53 25.74
CA VAL A 90 -2.87 6.24 26.79
C VAL A 90 -2.89 5.35 28.03
N PRO A 91 -1.72 4.94 28.57
CA PRO A 91 -1.68 4.03 29.70
C PRO A 91 -2.51 4.59 30.86
N ALA A 92 -3.22 3.74 31.59
CA ALA A 92 -4.14 4.19 32.64
C ALA A 92 -3.47 5.10 33.70
N SER A 93 -2.15 4.99 33.87
CA SER A 93 -1.32 5.83 34.72
C SER A 93 -1.15 7.27 34.19
N THR A 94 -1.03 7.49 32.87
CA THR A 94 -0.90 8.84 32.29
C THR A 94 -2.23 9.58 32.28
N ARG A 95 -3.36 8.87 32.13
CA ARG A 95 -4.70 9.45 32.24
C ARG A 95 -4.94 10.09 33.61
N LYS A 96 -4.53 9.42 34.69
CA LYS A 96 -4.66 9.94 36.06
C LYS A 96 -3.82 11.20 36.26
N ARG A 97 -2.59 11.22 35.72
CA ARG A 97 -1.71 12.38 35.81
C ARG A 97 -2.29 13.58 35.04
N MET A 98 -2.77 13.40 33.82
CA MET A 98 -3.42 14.48 33.05
C MET A 98 -4.65 15.04 33.77
N SER A 99 -5.46 14.20 34.41
CA SER A 99 -6.63 14.66 35.17
C SER A 99 -6.25 15.61 36.31
N TRP A 100 -5.12 15.38 36.99
CA TRP A 100 -4.63 16.26 38.05
C TRP A 100 -4.19 17.62 37.50
N TRP A 101 -3.48 17.63 36.36
CA TRP A 101 -3.08 18.88 35.70
C TRP A 101 -4.28 19.70 35.23
N ILE A 102 -5.25 19.06 34.59
CA ILE A 102 -6.48 19.72 34.12
C ILE A 102 -7.25 20.30 35.31
N ALA A 103 -7.42 19.54 36.39
CA ALA A 103 -8.08 20.04 37.60
C ALA A 103 -7.36 21.25 38.20
N GLY A 104 -6.02 21.23 38.22
CA GLY A 104 -5.20 22.37 38.65
C GLY A 104 -5.43 23.63 37.81
N PHE A 105 -5.41 23.51 36.48
CA PHE A 105 -5.67 24.65 35.59
C PHE A 105 -7.10 25.18 35.73
N VAL A 106 -8.09 24.30 35.87
CA VAL A 106 -9.49 24.68 36.10
C VAL A 106 -9.63 25.44 37.43
N MET A 107 -8.94 24.99 38.48
CA MET A 107 -8.96 25.67 39.78
C MET A 107 -8.39 27.09 39.68
N VAL A 108 -7.22 27.25 39.05
CA VAL A 108 -6.60 28.58 38.86
C VAL A 108 -7.53 29.49 38.04
N PHE A 109 -8.10 28.97 36.96
CA PHE A 109 -9.06 29.71 36.14
C PHE A 109 -10.26 30.21 36.94
N LEU A 110 -10.86 29.35 37.77
CA LEU A 110 -12.01 29.72 38.61
C LEU A 110 -11.66 30.78 39.65
N VAL A 111 -10.51 30.65 40.32
CA VAL A 111 -10.06 31.65 41.32
C VAL A 111 -9.80 33.00 40.66
N SER A 112 -9.12 33.02 39.51
CA SER A 112 -8.89 34.25 38.74
C SER A 112 -10.20 34.87 38.25
N PHE A 113 -11.15 34.05 37.78
CA PHE A 113 -12.46 34.53 37.34
C PHE A 113 -13.28 35.13 38.48
N LEU A 114 -13.35 34.47 39.64
CA LEU A 114 -14.06 34.97 40.81
C LEU A 114 -13.43 36.26 41.36
N TYR A 115 -12.10 36.34 41.36
CA TYR A 115 -11.41 37.57 41.75
C TYR A 115 -11.78 38.74 40.85
N TRP A 116 -11.79 38.52 39.52
CA TRP A 116 -12.20 39.54 38.56
C TRP A 116 -13.67 39.93 38.75
N ALA A 117 -14.58 38.97 38.92
CA ALA A 117 -16.02 39.21 39.06
C ALA A 117 -16.45 39.86 40.40
N ILE A 118 -15.63 39.82 41.45
CA ILE A 118 -15.90 40.47 42.74
C ILE A 118 -15.30 41.89 42.77
N MET A 119 -14.28 42.16 41.96
CA MET A 119 -13.53 43.41 41.94
C MET A 119 -13.98 44.39 40.85
N ASP A 120 -14.88 43.95 39.96
CA ASP A 120 -15.68 44.76 39.02
C ASP A 120 -17.11 44.93 39.57
#